data_AF-A0A1I2KCU2-F1
#
_entry.id   AF-A0A1I2KCU2-F1
#
_cell.length_a   1.000
_cell.length_b   1.000
_cell.length_c   1.000
_cell.angle_alpha   90.00
_cell.angle_beta   90.00
_cell.angle_gamma   90.00
#
_symmetry.space_group_name_H-M   'P 1'
#
loop_
_entity.id
_entity.type
_entity.pdbx_description
1 polymer ?
#
loop_
_entity_poly.entity_id
_entity_poly.type
_entity_poly.pdbx_seq_one_letter_code
_entity_poly.pdbx_strand_id
1 'polypeptide(L)'
;MYKVVYDISETFFSDYHALFFYIFFYLITIISEKRASIAKKKILIFRAFAFIICLGITIYLYANFVYLCNLLREGKVGIVEGRVENFTPMHTFSKKSESFTVSNKYFQYNRNVLGNGYRKVYGEGGYIREGLQVRIHYFEGKILKLEIEE
;
A
#
# COMPACT_ATOMS: atom_id res chain seq x y z
N MET A 1 -22.68 -14.70 -6.64
CA MET A 1 -22.62 -14.31 -5.20
C MET A 1 -21.31 -13.56 -4.99
N TYR A 2 -21.25 -12.50 -4.17
CA TYR A 2 -20.00 -11.75 -4.00
C TYR A 2 -19.09 -12.37 -2.94
N LYS A 3 -17.80 -12.46 -3.26
CA LYS A 3 -16.72 -12.89 -2.38
C LYS A 3 -15.73 -11.77 -2.14
N VAL A 4 -15.38 -11.54 -0.87
CA VAL A 4 -14.34 -10.60 -0.49
C VAL A 4 -12.98 -11.19 -0.85
N VAL A 5 -12.23 -10.50 -1.72
CA VAL A 5 -10.87 -10.91 -2.13
C VAL A 5 -9.79 -9.97 -1.60
N TYR A 6 -10.20 -8.79 -1.15
CA TYR A 6 -9.34 -7.86 -0.45
C TYR A 6 -10.16 -7.01 0.52
N ASP A 7 -9.63 -6.87 1.73
CA ASP A 7 -10.10 -5.93 2.73
C ASP A 7 -8.89 -5.26 3.40
N ILE A 8 -8.91 -3.93 3.48
CA ILE A 8 -7.84 -3.16 4.10
C ILE A 8 -7.67 -3.53 5.58
N SER A 9 -8.76 -3.87 6.28
CA SER A 9 -8.72 -4.23 7.70
C SER A 9 -7.95 -5.53 7.97
N GLU A 10 -7.85 -6.42 6.98
CA GLU A 10 -7.17 -7.71 7.08
C GLU A 10 -5.71 -7.66 6.61
N THR A 11 -5.31 -6.60 5.88
CA THR A 11 -4.01 -6.58 5.18
C THR A 11 -2.85 -5.95 5.95
N PHE A 12 -3.13 -5.32 7.09
CA PHE A 12 -2.18 -4.54 7.88
C PHE A 12 -0.85 -5.25 8.14
N PHE A 13 -0.86 -6.53 8.50
CA PHE A 13 0.35 -7.23 8.94
C PHE A 13 1.33 -7.64 7.83
N SER A 14 0.93 -7.63 6.55
CA SER A 14 1.75 -8.21 5.48
C SER A 14 2.87 -7.32 4.96
N ASP A 15 2.78 -5.99 5.14
CA ASP A 15 3.72 -5.02 4.54
C ASP A 15 4.83 -4.51 5.50
N TYR A 16 4.88 -5.00 6.75
CA TYR A 16 5.80 -4.49 7.79
C TYR A 16 7.25 -5.00 7.71
N HIS A 17 7.64 -5.66 6.62
CA HIS A 17 9.05 -5.97 6.33
C HIS A 17 9.94 -4.72 6.46
N ALA A 18 9.43 -3.53 6.14
CA ALA A 18 10.18 -2.28 6.26
C ALA A 18 10.65 -1.96 7.69
N LEU A 19 9.83 -2.25 8.71
CA LEU A 19 10.17 -2.02 10.12
C LEU A 19 11.22 -3.03 10.60
N PHE A 20 11.12 -4.28 10.15
CA PHE A 20 12.10 -5.32 10.41
C PHE A 20 13.45 -5.03 9.73
N PHE A 21 13.45 -4.64 8.45
CA PHE A 21 14.66 -4.22 7.72
C PHE A 21 15.29 -2.98 8.36
N TYR A 22 14.49 -2.06 8.90
CA TYR A 22 14.98 -0.87 9.56
C TYR A 22 15.69 -1.18 10.89
N ILE A 23 15.08 -2.02 11.74
CA ILE A 23 15.72 -2.51 12.97
C ILE A 23 16.98 -3.31 12.62
N PHE A 24 16.91 -4.16 11.59
CA PHE A 24 18.05 -4.94 11.12
C PHE A 24 19.21 -4.07 10.61
N PHE A 25 18.93 -3.04 9.81
CA PHE A 25 19.95 -2.11 9.30
C PHE A 25 20.55 -1.25 10.41
N TYR A 26 19.73 -0.83 11.38
CA TYR A 26 20.18 -0.15 12.60
C TYR A 26 21.11 -1.04 13.45
N LEU A 27 20.79 -2.33 13.58
CA LEU A 27 21.64 -3.29 14.29
C LEU A 27 22.97 -3.57 13.56
N ILE A 28 22.95 -3.76 12.24
CA ILE A 28 24.19 -3.94 11.43
C ILE A 28 25.13 -2.75 11.56
N THR A 29 24.57 -1.53 11.59
CA THR A 29 25.37 -0.31 11.65
C THR A 29 25.98 -0.05 13.04
N ILE A 30 25.36 -0.51 14.13
CA ILE A 30 25.97 -0.55 15.48
C ILE A 30 27.16 -1.52 15.50
N ILE A 31 27.05 -2.68 14.83
CA ILE A 31 28.13 -3.67 14.76
C ILE A 31 29.35 -3.10 14.00
N SER A 32 29.12 -2.34 12.92
CA SER A 32 30.20 -1.71 12.13
C SER A 32 30.95 -0.57 12.86
N GLU A 33 30.33 0.06 13.87
CA GLU A 33 30.89 1.21 14.60
C GLU A 33 32.03 0.85 15.55
N LYS A 34 32.15 -0.43 15.94
CA LYS A 34 33.31 -0.90 16.70
C LYS A 34 34.64 -0.72 15.92
N ARG A 35 34.59 -0.42 14.62
CA ARG A 35 35.76 -0.41 13.71
C ARG A 35 36.28 0.97 13.27
N ALA A 36 35.58 2.09 13.46
CA ALA A 36 35.97 3.40 12.90
C ALA A 36 35.97 4.53 13.95
N SER A 37 37.10 5.22 14.16
CA SER A 37 37.29 6.13 15.32
C SER A 37 37.08 7.64 15.09
N ILE A 38 37.07 8.17 13.87
CA ILE A 38 37.14 9.64 13.64
C ILE A 38 35.83 10.28 13.10
N ALA A 39 34.87 9.50 12.57
CA ALA A 39 33.61 10.04 11.99
C ALA A 39 32.36 9.97 12.89
N LYS A 40 32.51 9.58 14.17
CA LYS A 40 31.41 9.13 15.05
C LYS A 40 30.28 10.15 15.25
N LYS A 41 30.59 11.44 15.49
CA LYS A 41 29.56 12.46 15.77
C LYS A 41 28.69 12.81 14.56
N LYS A 42 29.29 12.89 13.36
CA LYS A 42 28.55 13.16 12.10
C LYS A 42 27.66 11.98 11.72
N ILE A 43 28.15 10.76 11.91
CA ILE A 43 27.38 9.52 11.70
C ILE A 43 26.19 9.45 12.66
N LEU A 44 26.39 9.76 13.95
CA LEU A 44 25.32 9.75 14.93
C LEU A 44 24.19 10.75 14.59
N ILE A 45 24.55 11.98 14.18
CA ILE A 45 23.56 12.99 13.77
C ILE A 45 22.78 12.52 12.54
N PHE A 46 23.47 11.99 11.52
CA PHE A 46 22.81 11.46 10.32
C PHE A 46 21.84 10.31 10.66
N ARG A 47 22.22 9.41 11.57
CA ARG A 47 21.36 8.31 12.03
C ARG A 47 20.13 8.79 12.77
N ALA A 48 20.30 9.73 13.70
CA ALA A 48 19.17 10.31 14.43
C ALA A 48 18.19 10.99 13.46
N PHE A 49 18.72 11.71 12.48
CA PHE A 49 17.90 12.34 11.44
C PHE A 49 17.14 11.32 10.58
N ALA A 50 17.84 10.30 10.07
CA ALA A 50 17.20 9.22 9.30
C ALA A 50 16.12 8.51 10.12
N PHE A 51 16.38 8.25 11.41
CA PHE A 51 15.42 7.65 12.32
C PHE A 51 14.16 8.49 12.51
N ILE A 52 14.31 9.79 12.72
CA ILE A 52 13.17 10.69 12.87
C ILE A 52 12.31 10.72 11.61
N ILE A 53 12.93 10.75 10.41
CA ILE A 53 12.19 10.70 9.14
C ILE A 53 11.44 9.37 9.00
N CYS A 54 12.11 8.25 9.21
CA CYS A 54 11.49 6.93 9.10
C CYS A 54 10.34 6.74 10.11
N LEU A 55 10.54 7.20 11.35
CA LEU A 55 9.51 7.18 12.38
C LEU A 55 8.31 8.04 11.97
N GLY A 56 8.57 9.25 11.45
CA GLY A 56 7.52 10.14 10.94
C GLY A 56 6.71 9.52 9.81
N ILE A 57 7.36 8.91 8.82
CA ILE A 57 6.68 8.21 7.70
C ILE A 57 5.85 7.03 8.23
N THR A 58 6.39 6.26 9.17
CA THR A 58 5.68 5.10 9.77
C THR A 58 4.43 5.55 10.52
N ILE A 59 4.55 6.59 11.36
CA ILE A 59 3.42 7.17 12.09
C ILE A 59 2.36 7.68 11.12
N TYR A 60 2.77 8.39 10.05
CA TYR A 60 1.85 8.89 9.03
C TYR A 60 1.07 7.77 8.33
N LEU A 61 1.76 6.72 7.87
CA LEU A 61 1.13 5.59 7.20
C LEU A 61 0.18 4.83 8.13
N TYR A 62 0.57 4.65 9.40
CA TYR A 62 -0.26 4.03 10.41
C TYR A 62 -1.52 4.85 10.71
N ALA A 63 -1.38 6.15 10.95
CA ALA A 63 -2.51 7.04 11.19
C ALA A 63 -3.47 7.05 9.99
N ASN A 64 -2.94 7.09 8.76
CA ASN A 64 -3.75 7.00 7.55
C ASN A 64 -4.46 5.64 7.43
N PHE A 65 -3.81 4.54 7.79
CA PHE A 65 -4.42 3.21 7.80
C PHE A 65 -5.61 3.15 8.76
N VAL A 66 -5.42 3.56 10.01
CA VAL A 66 -6.47 3.57 11.03
C VAL A 66 -7.65 4.44 10.58
N TYR A 67 -7.35 5.60 9.99
CA TYR A 67 -8.37 6.48 9.43
C TYR A 67 -9.20 5.80 8.33
N LEU A 68 -8.56 5.14 7.36
CA LEU A 68 -9.27 4.44 6.28
C LEU A 68 -10.09 3.24 6.78
N CYS A 69 -9.56 2.49 7.75
CA CYS A 69 -10.30 1.40 8.39
C CYS A 69 -11.55 1.92 9.13
N ASN A 70 -11.44 3.05 9.83
CA ASN A 70 -12.59 3.68 10.47
C ASN A 70 -13.63 4.14 9.46
N LEU A 71 -13.21 4.77 8.35
CA LEU A 71 -14.13 5.16 7.27
C LEU A 71 -14.88 3.97 6.70
N LEU A 72 -14.17 2.87 6.41
CA LEU A 72 -14.77 1.65 5.88
C LEU A 72 -15.78 1.05 6.88
N ARG A 73 -15.41 0.96 8.15
CA ARG A 73 -16.27 0.43 9.23
C ARG A 73 -17.52 1.28 9.47
N GLU A 74 -17.39 2.60 9.37
CA GLU A 74 -18.49 3.55 9.53
C GLU A 74 -19.36 3.68 8.27
N GLY A 75 -19.02 2.99 7.17
CA GLY A 75 -19.71 3.10 5.89
C GLY A 75 -19.54 4.45 5.20
N LYS A 76 -18.56 5.27 5.64
CA LYS A 76 -18.25 6.60 5.08
C LYS A 76 -17.35 6.51 3.85
N VAL A 77 -17.66 5.57 2.96
CA VAL A 77 -16.89 5.26 1.76
C VAL A 77 -17.83 5.26 0.55
N GLY A 78 -17.29 5.56 -0.63
CA GLY A 78 -18.02 5.36 -1.86
C GLY A 78 -18.13 3.86 -2.14
N ILE A 79 -19.28 3.41 -2.63
CA ILE A 79 -19.47 2.06 -3.12
C ILE A 79 -19.85 2.15 -4.59
N VAL A 80 -19.14 1.41 -5.45
CA VAL A 80 -19.49 1.26 -6.86
C VAL A 80 -19.55 -0.22 -7.20
N GLU A 81 -20.60 -0.60 -7.92
CA GLU A 81 -20.82 -1.95 -8.40
C GLU A 81 -20.99 -1.91 -9.91
N GLY A 82 -20.44 -2.91 -10.59
CA GLY A 82 -20.51 -3.02 -12.05
C GLY A 82 -19.43 -3.92 -12.62
N ARG A 83 -19.39 -3.99 -13.95
CA ARG A 83 -18.31 -4.68 -14.66
C ARG A 83 -17.09 -3.78 -14.76
N VAL A 84 -15.93 -4.40 -14.64
CA VAL A 84 -14.65 -3.78 -14.99
C VAL A 84 -14.62 -3.57 -16.49
N GLU A 85 -14.29 -2.35 -16.89
CA GLU A 85 -14.15 -1.89 -18.27
C GLU A 85 -12.80 -1.16 -18.44
N ASN A 86 -12.31 -1.07 -19.67
CA ASN A 86 -11.09 -0.32 -20.03
C ASN A 86 -9.86 -0.72 -19.18
N PHE A 87 -9.74 -2.02 -18.88
CA PHE A 87 -8.67 -2.53 -18.03
C PHE A 87 -7.32 -2.43 -18.75
N THR A 88 -6.41 -1.68 -18.16
CA THR A 88 -5.03 -1.52 -18.63
C THR A 88 -4.09 -2.10 -17.58
N PRO A 89 -3.50 -3.29 -17.82
CA PRO A 89 -2.58 -3.90 -16.87
C PRO A 89 -1.28 -3.10 -16.74
N MET A 90 -0.65 -3.16 -15.57
CA MET A 90 0.70 -2.64 -15.42
C MET A 90 1.71 -3.52 -16.17
N HIS A 91 2.42 -2.96 -17.16
CA HIS A 91 3.54 -3.67 -17.80
C HIS A 91 4.76 -3.70 -16.89
N THR A 92 5.38 -4.86 -16.73
CA THR A 92 6.50 -5.15 -15.81
C THR A 92 7.68 -4.18 -15.90
N PHE A 93 7.95 -3.60 -17.08
CA PHE A 93 9.05 -2.66 -17.31
C PHE A 93 8.63 -1.19 -17.35
N SER A 94 7.35 -0.90 -17.16
CA SER A 94 6.82 0.45 -17.24
C SER A 94 6.55 1.02 -15.85
N LYS A 95 6.76 2.33 -15.68
CA LYS A 95 6.27 3.07 -14.51
C LYS A 95 4.75 3.30 -14.53
N LYS A 96 4.04 2.74 -15.53
CA LYS A 96 2.60 2.97 -15.68
C LYS A 96 1.85 2.25 -14.56
N SER A 97 0.78 2.89 -14.10
CA SER A 97 -0.12 2.32 -13.12
C SER A 97 -1.11 1.37 -13.82
N GLU A 98 -1.62 0.39 -13.07
CA GLU A 98 -2.77 -0.41 -13.50
C GLU A 98 -4.03 0.44 -13.35
N SER A 99 -4.92 0.41 -14.35
CA SER A 99 -6.10 1.25 -14.35
C SER A 99 -7.30 0.59 -15.00
N PHE A 100 -8.50 1.01 -14.60
CA PHE A 100 -9.76 0.48 -15.11
C PHE A 100 -10.92 1.41 -14.73
N THR A 101 -12.10 1.14 -15.30
CA THR A 101 -13.35 1.83 -14.98
C THR A 101 -14.42 0.84 -14.50
N VAL A 102 -15.27 1.26 -13.57
CA VAL A 102 -16.48 0.54 -13.15
C VAL A 102 -17.62 1.53 -13.05
N SER A 103 -18.69 1.33 -13.82
CA SER A 103 -19.86 2.23 -13.81
C SER A 103 -19.47 3.71 -13.94
N ASN A 104 -18.63 4.03 -14.93
CA ASN A 104 -18.03 5.36 -15.18
C ASN A 104 -17.07 5.92 -14.10
N LYS A 105 -16.76 5.15 -13.06
CA LYS A 105 -15.75 5.52 -12.06
C LYS A 105 -14.38 4.98 -12.45
N TYR A 106 -13.41 5.88 -12.65
CA TYR A 106 -12.03 5.52 -12.93
C TYR A 106 -11.24 5.20 -11.66
N PHE A 107 -10.46 4.12 -11.72
CA PHE A 107 -9.53 3.67 -10.69
C PHE A 107 -8.15 3.46 -11.26
N GLN A 108 -7.13 3.79 -10.47
CA GLN A 108 -5.73 3.62 -10.84
C GLN A 108 -4.88 3.35 -9.61
N TYR A 109 -4.01 2.35 -9.68
CA TYR A 109 -3.08 2.02 -8.62
C TYR A 109 -1.74 1.51 -9.16
N ASN A 110 -0.70 1.64 -8.34
CA ASN A 110 0.67 1.28 -8.70
C ASN A 110 1.34 0.58 -7.52
N ARG A 111 1.92 -0.59 -7.76
CA ARG A 111 2.62 -1.36 -6.71
C ARG A 111 3.82 -0.62 -6.11
N ASN A 112 4.45 0.27 -6.88
CA ASN A 112 5.67 0.97 -6.47
C ASN A 112 5.39 2.26 -5.68
N VAL A 113 4.12 2.70 -5.62
CA VAL A 113 3.73 3.88 -4.85
C VAL A 113 3.36 3.44 -3.45
N LEU A 114 4.13 3.93 -2.47
CA LEU A 114 3.86 3.67 -1.06
C LEU A 114 2.51 4.29 -0.67
N GLY A 115 1.63 3.48 -0.09
CA GLY A 115 0.31 3.93 0.33
C GLY A 115 -0.57 2.77 0.77
N ASN A 116 -1.66 3.12 1.44
CA ASN A 116 -2.70 2.20 1.88
C ASN A 116 -3.75 1.98 0.78
N GLY A 117 -4.39 0.82 0.79
CA GLY A 117 -5.39 0.42 -0.20
C GLY A 117 -4.90 -0.67 -1.16
N TYR A 118 -5.81 -1.19 -1.98
CA TYR A 118 -5.50 -2.24 -2.94
C TYR A 118 -4.51 -1.75 -4.00
N ARG A 119 -3.40 -2.47 -4.15
CA ARG A 119 -2.31 -2.14 -5.09
C ARG A 119 -1.70 -3.35 -5.81
N LYS A 120 -2.31 -4.53 -5.66
CA LYS A 120 -1.78 -5.77 -6.22
C LYS A 120 -2.11 -5.86 -7.70
N VAL A 121 -1.09 -5.76 -8.54
CA VAL A 121 -1.21 -5.73 -10.01
C VAL A 121 -1.46 -7.11 -10.60
N TYR A 122 -2.08 -7.18 -11.78
CA TYR A 122 -2.40 -8.42 -12.49
C TYR A 122 -1.22 -9.40 -12.54
N GLY A 123 -0.04 -8.93 -12.97
CA GLY A 123 1.15 -9.76 -13.18
C GLY A 123 1.74 -10.39 -11.92
N GLU A 124 1.30 -9.94 -10.75
CA GLU A 124 1.72 -10.45 -9.43
C GLU A 124 0.58 -11.18 -8.72
N GLY A 125 -0.47 -11.57 -9.46
CA GLY A 125 -1.64 -12.24 -8.91
C GLY A 125 -2.63 -11.29 -8.24
N GLY A 126 -2.76 -10.06 -8.75
CA GLY A 126 -3.92 -9.20 -8.46
C GLY A 126 -5.22 -9.84 -8.96
N TYR A 127 -6.38 -9.44 -8.43
CA TYR A 127 -7.68 -10.05 -8.72
C TYR A 127 -8.46 -9.37 -9.84
N ILE A 128 -8.19 -8.10 -10.14
CA ILE A 128 -8.98 -7.31 -11.10
C ILE A 128 -8.68 -7.74 -12.54
N ARG A 129 -9.73 -7.97 -13.34
CA ARG A 129 -9.68 -8.43 -14.73
C ARG A 129 -10.72 -7.70 -15.56
N GLU A 130 -10.44 -7.49 -16.84
CA GLU A 130 -11.42 -6.99 -17.81
C GLU A 130 -12.72 -7.81 -17.76
N GLY A 131 -13.88 -7.15 -17.76
CA GLY A 131 -15.20 -7.77 -17.75
C GLY A 131 -15.65 -8.39 -16.41
N LEU A 132 -14.81 -8.39 -15.37
CA LEU A 132 -15.16 -8.96 -14.06
C LEU A 132 -16.25 -8.13 -13.38
N GLN A 133 -17.28 -8.79 -12.86
CA GLN A 133 -18.29 -8.13 -12.03
C GLN A 133 -17.73 -7.91 -10.62
N VAL A 134 -17.70 -6.66 -10.17
CA VAL A 134 -17.07 -6.26 -8.92
C VAL A 134 -17.95 -5.31 -8.12
N ARG A 135 -17.79 -5.34 -6.80
CA ARG A 135 -18.23 -4.30 -5.87
C ARG A 135 -17.01 -3.75 -5.15
N ILE A 136 -16.83 -2.44 -5.24
CA ILE A 136 -15.65 -1.73 -4.77
C ILE A 136 -16.07 -0.70 -3.72
N HIS A 137 -15.50 -0.81 -2.54
CA HIS A 137 -15.57 0.24 -1.51
C HIS A 137 -14.31 1.08 -1.62
N TYR A 138 -14.46 2.40 -1.80
CA TYR A 138 -13.36 3.30 -2.07
C TYR A 138 -13.46 4.63 -1.33
N PHE A 139 -12.31 5.26 -1.11
CA PHE A 139 -12.22 6.62 -0.59
C PHE A 139 -11.11 7.38 -1.32
N GLU A 140 -11.42 8.55 -1.87
CA GLU A 140 -10.47 9.36 -2.65
C GLU A 140 -9.70 8.56 -3.72
N GLY A 141 -10.39 7.68 -4.43
CA GLY A 141 -9.81 6.82 -5.48
C GLY A 141 -9.01 5.61 -4.96
N LYS A 142 -8.80 5.49 -3.65
CA LYS A 142 -8.17 4.31 -3.03
C LYS A 142 -9.21 3.22 -2.80
N ILE A 143 -8.92 2.02 -3.24
CA ILE A 143 -9.77 0.84 -3.04
C ILE A 143 -9.49 0.28 -1.64
N LEU A 144 -10.53 0.21 -0.80
CA LEU A 144 -10.44 -0.23 0.59
C LEU A 144 -10.98 -1.64 0.79
N LYS A 145 -11.98 -2.03 0.00
CA LYS A 145 -12.52 -3.39 -0.06
C LYS A 145 -12.87 -3.73 -1.49
N LEU A 146 -12.51 -4.94 -1.92
CA LEU A 146 -12.82 -5.48 -3.24
C LEU A 146 -13.57 -6.79 -3.08
N GLU A 147 -14.74 -6.84 -3.70
CA GLU A 147 -15.59 -8.01 -3.76
C GLU A 147 -15.80 -8.38 -5.22
N ILE A 148 -15.66 -9.65 -5.57
CA ILE A 148 -15.84 -10.16 -6.94
C ILE A 148 -17.03 -11.11 -6.96
N GLU A 149 -17.79 -11.12 -8.04
CA GLU A 149 -18.83 -12.14 -8.24
C GLU A 149 -18.18 -13.47 -8.62
N GLU A 150 -18.48 -14.52 -7.86
CA GLU A 150 -18.23 -15.92 -8.25
C GLU A 150 -19.30 -16.44 -9.20
#